data_AF-A0A963JJV7-F1
#
_entry.id   AF-A0A963JJV7-F1
#
_cell.length_a   1.000
_cell.length_b   1.000
_cell.length_c   1.000
_cell.angle_alpha   90.00
_cell.angle_beta   90.00
_cell.angle_gamma   90.00
#
_symmetry.space_group_name_H-M   'P 1'
#
loop_
_entity.id
_entity.type
_entity.pdbx_description
1 polymer ?
#
loop_
_entity_poly.entity_id
_entity_poly.type
_entity_poly.pdbx_seq_one_letter_code
_entity_poly.pdbx_strand_id
1 'polypeptide(L)'
;MNYSSHKRRNKILFIFNQIDKQSYKSCRAIYQLFILCFLAILYGCGVIPSPESIVDDYSLINLENEKLVKLSEISNENWDVVCVLTPYSAGIGDDRGDDRIKTIQNKTPDLNLTISEGNWHLIFEKNGEVTANSFRTSRIDIQQKGFDAIRQKLFDLILFKPENCMDFLQATIYKFSKQGRDYISLGVVES
;
A
#
# COMPACT_ATOMS: atom_id res chain seq x y z
N MET A 1 -39.82 79.54 -44.59
CA MET A 1 -38.89 78.41 -44.36
C MET A 1 -38.65 78.25 -42.86
N ASN A 2 -38.50 77.00 -42.41
CA ASN A 2 -38.05 76.54 -41.08
C ASN A 2 -39.05 76.41 -39.93
N TYR A 3 -39.74 75.27 -40.02
CA TYR A 3 -40.05 74.27 -39.00
C TYR A 3 -39.23 74.26 -37.68
N SER A 4 -40.00 74.16 -36.59
CA SER A 4 -39.95 73.11 -35.55
C SER A 4 -38.70 72.97 -34.68
N SER A 5 -38.73 73.64 -33.53
CA SER A 5 -37.81 73.43 -32.40
C SER A 5 -38.59 73.22 -31.10
N HIS A 6 -39.31 72.11 -30.96
CA HIS A 6 -39.75 71.65 -29.62
C HIS A 6 -39.88 70.13 -29.45
N LYS A 7 -39.08 69.34 -30.19
CA LYS A 7 -38.92 67.88 -29.98
C LYS A 7 -37.54 67.54 -29.40
N ARG A 8 -37.13 68.23 -28.33
CA ARG A 8 -35.83 68.03 -27.64
C ARG A 8 -35.96 67.66 -26.15
N ARG A 9 -37.13 67.22 -25.68
CA ARG A 9 -37.28 66.72 -24.29
C ARG A 9 -37.13 65.20 -24.12
N ASN A 10 -37.05 64.43 -25.21
CA ASN A 10 -37.07 62.95 -25.14
C ASN A 10 -35.71 62.26 -25.38
N LYS A 11 -34.59 62.99 -25.45
CA LYS A 11 -33.27 62.38 -25.72
C LYS A 11 -32.34 62.28 -24.49
N ILE A 12 -32.62 62.99 -23.40
CA ILE A 12 -31.76 62.98 -22.21
C ILE A 12 -32.15 61.85 -21.24
N LEU A 13 -33.42 61.43 -21.23
CA LEU A 13 -33.88 60.34 -20.36
C LEU A 13 -33.38 58.94 -20.75
N PHE A 14 -32.79 58.79 -21.95
CA PHE A 14 -32.34 57.48 -22.45
C PHE A 14 -30.89 57.15 -22.09
N ILE A 15 -30.07 58.16 -21.74
CA ILE A 15 -28.64 57.94 -21.45
C ILE A 15 -28.43 57.50 -19.99
N PHE A 16 -29.20 58.03 -19.04
CA PHE A 16 -29.08 57.61 -17.64
C PHE A 16 -29.55 56.16 -17.38
N ASN A 17 -30.48 55.64 -18.20
CA ASN A 17 -31.03 54.29 -18.00
C ASN A 17 -30.13 53.17 -18.57
N GLN A 18 -29.03 53.51 -19.25
CA GLN A 18 -28.06 52.55 -19.79
C GLN A 18 -26.83 52.39 -18.87
N ILE A 19 -26.52 53.37 -18.01
CA ILE A 19 -25.34 53.31 -17.13
C ILE A 19 -25.59 52.42 -15.90
N ASP A 20 -26.83 52.38 -15.37
CA ASP A 20 -27.13 51.56 -14.18
C ASP A 20 -27.20 50.05 -14.43
N LYS A 21 -27.44 49.60 -15.68
CA LYS A 21 -27.53 48.17 -15.99
C LYS A 21 -26.19 47.47 -16.20
N GLN A 22 -25.11 48.23 -16.40
CA GLN A 22 -23.79 47.65 -16.69
C GLN A 22 -22.94 47.45 -15.42
N SER A 23 -23.22 48.19 -14.34
CA SER A 23 -22.49 48.05 -13.07
C SER A 23 -22.99 46.88 -12.20
N TYR A 24 -24.28 46.51 -12.28
CA TYR A 24 -24.85 45.43 -11.47
C TYR A 24 -24.58 44.00 -11.97
N LYS A 25 -24.17 43.83 -13.24
CA LYS A 25 -23.80 42.49 -13.76
C LYS A 25 -22.38 42.07 -13.39
N SER A 26 -21.48 43.02 -13.08
CA SER A 26 -20.10 42.70 -12.70
C SER A 26 -19.95 42.22 -11.25
N CYS A 27 -20.91 42.56 -10.37
CA CYS A 27 -20.83 42.17 -8.95
C CYS A 27 -21.38 40.76 -8.67
N ARG A 28 -22.21 40.18 -9.57
CA ARG A 28 -22.77 38.82 -9.41
C ARG A 28 -21.88 37.72 -10.01
N ALA A 29 -21.01 38.06 -10.95
CA ALA A 29 -20.09 37.09 -11.57
C ALA A 29 -18.88 36.75 -10.69
N ILE A 30 -18.51 37.63 -9.75
CA ILE A 30 -17.35 37.40 -8.86
C ILE A 30 -17.73 36.47 -7.69
N TYR A 31 -18.98 36.52 -7.21
CA TYR A 31 -19.44 35.65 -6.12
C TYR A 31 -19.70 34.19 -6.55
N GLN A 32 -20.06 33.94 -7.82
CA GLN A 32 -20.25 32.56 -8.30
C GLN A 32 -18.93 31.84 -8.66
N LEU A 33 -17.85 32.58 -8.96
CA LEU A 33 -16.55 31.97 -9.19
C LEU A 33 -15.84 31.56 -7.89
N PHE A 34 -16.09 32.26 -6.79
CA PHE A 34 -15.50 31.92 -5.48
C PHE A 34 -16.13 30.69 -4.83
N ILE A 35 -17.42 30.43 -5.06
CA ILE A 35 -18.12 29.26 -4.50
C ILE A 35 -17.70 27.96 -5.20
N LEU A 36 -17.39 28.00 -6.51
CA LEU A 36 -16.88 26.82 -7.22
C LEU A 36 -15.45 26.45 -6.83
N CYS A 37 -14.63 27.42 -6.39
CA CYS A 37 -13.26 27.14 -5.94
C CYS A 37 -13.24 26.51 -4.54
N PHE A 38 -14.22 26.81 -3.69
CA PHE A 38 -14.34 26.19 -2.35
C PHE A 38 -14.93 24.77 -2.37
N LEU A 39 -15.70 24.40 -3.39
CA LEU A 39 -16.21 23.02 -3.56
C LEU A 39 -15.13 22.03 -4.01
N ALA A 40 -14.01 22.50 -4.57
CA ALA A 40 -12.86 21.64 -4.88
C ALA A 40 -12.05 21.24 -3.63
N ILE A 41 -12.25 21.91 -2.49
CA ILE A 41 -11.55 21.62 -1.23
C ILE A 41 -12.29 20.55 -0.40
N LEU A 42 -13.53 20.21 -0.77
CA LEU A 42 -14.34 19.18 -0.08
C LEU A 42 -14.30 17.81 -0.76
N TYR A 43 -13.73 17.69 -1.96
CA TYR A 43 -13.16 16.41 -2.37
C TYR A 43 -11.80 16.32 -1.71
N GLY A 44 -11.83 16.04 -0.41
CA GLY A 44 -10.66 15.57 0.30
C GLY A 44 -9.99 14.56 -0.61
N CYS A 45 -8.75 14.85 -0.96
CA CYS A 45 -7.84 13.86 -1.47
C CYS A 45 -8.01 12.70 -0.49
N GLY A 46 -8.69 11.64 -0.95
CA GLY A 46 -8.72 10.40 -0.22
C GLY A 46 -7.26 10.04 -0.12
N VAL A 47 -6.64 10.40 1.00
CA VAL A 47 -5.47 9.71 1.47
C VAL A 47 -6.02 8.31 1.61
N ILE A 48 -5.85 7.52 0.55
CA ILE A 48 -5.87 6.07 0.65
C ILE A 48 -4.82 5.88 1.74
N PRO A 49 -5.21 5.54 2.98
CA PRO A 49 -4.19 5.21 3.96
C PRO A 49 -3.42 4.09 3.28
N SER A 50 -2.17 4.34 2.90
CA SER A 50 -1.32 3.20 2.56
C SER A 50 -1.35 2.40 3.85
N PRO A 51 -1.89 1.18 3.86
CA PRO A 51 -1.88 0.38 5.08
C PRO A 51 -0.43 0.40 5.53
N GLU A 52 -0.21 0.92 6.74
CA GLU A 52 1.11 1.03 7.31
C GLU A 52 1.76 -0.35 7.18
N SER A 53 2.97 -0.40 6.61
CA SER A 53 3.63 -1.68 6.29
C SER A 53 3.65 -2.53 7.56
N ILE A 54 3.13 -3.75 7.51
CA ILE A 54 3.06 -4.64 8.68
C ILE A 54 4.46 -4.94 9.18
N VAL A 55 5.40 -5.11 8.24
CA VAL A 55 6.83 -5.23 8.46
C VAL A 55 7.51 -4.19 7.59
N ASP A 56 8.28 -3.29 8.19
CA ASP A 56 8.98 -2.26 7.43
C ASP A 56 10.22 -2.82 6.72
N ASP A 57 10.45 -2.38 5.47
CA ASP A 57 11.62 -2.76 4.66
C ASP A 57 12.94 -2.49 5.40
N TYR A 58 13.03 -1.35 6.10
CA TYR A 58 14.23 -0.96 6.83
C TYR A 58 14.53 -1.95 7.96
N SER A 59 13.51 -2.45 8.66
CA SER A 59 13.70 -3.45 9.72
C SER A 59 14.32 -4.73 9.16
N LEU A 60 13.86 -5.21 8.00
CA LEU A 60 14.41 -6.41 7.35
C LEU A 60 15.84 -6.19 6.84
N ILE A 61 16.11 -5.04 6.21
CA ILE A 61 17.42 -4.71 5.64
C ILE A 61 18.49 -4.64 6.72
N ASN A 62 18.17 -4.07 7.89
CA ASN A 62 19.13 -3.84 8.97
C ASN A 62 19.24 -5.01 9.96
N LEU A 63 18.61 -6.15 9.70
CA LEU A 63 18.83 -7.34 10.53
C LEU A 63 20.31 -7.74 10.49
N GLU A 64 20.81 -8.16 11.65
CA GLU A 64 22.12 -8.77 11.77
C GLU A 64 22.14 -10.09 10.99
N ASN A 65 23.23 -10.32 10.26
CA ASN A 65 23.40 -11.56 9.51
C ASN A 65 23.49 -12.76 10.46
N GLU A 66 22.87 -13.86 10.05
CA GLU A 66 22.85 -15.15 10.73
C GLU A 66 22.21 -15.14 12.12
N LYS A 67 21.44 -14.09 12.42
CA LYS A 67 20.64 -13.98 13.63
C LYS A 67 19.19 -14.41 13.38
N LEU A 68 18.64 -15.11 14.36
CA LEU A 68 17.21 -15.42 14.43
C LEU A 68 16.48 -14.26 15.08
N VAL A 69 15.48 -13.72 14.39
CA VAL A 69 14.64 -12.62 14.88
C VAL A 69 13.20 -13.00 14.70
N LYS A 70 12.38 -12.92 15.77
CA LYS A 70 10.95 -13.20 15.65
C LYS A 70 10.28 -12.14 14.80
N LEU A 71 9.37 -12.55 13.93
CA LEU A 71 8.61 -11.63 13.09
C LEU A 71 7.82 -10.61 13.92
N SER A 72 7.29 -11.05 15.07
CA SER A 72 6.58 -10.21 16.04
C SER A 72 7.42 -9.07 16.64
N GLU A 73 8.76 -9.17 16.62
CA GLU A 73 9.65 -8.11 17.13
C GLU A 73 9.81 -6.95 16.15
N ILE A 74 9.54 -7.18 14.88
CA ILE A 74 9.70 -6.19 13.81
C ILE A 74 8.39 -5.86 13.09
N SER A 75 7.28 -6.38 13.59
CA SER A 75 5.96 -6.13 13.05
C SER A 75 5.21 -5.11 13.90
N ASN A 76 4.40 -4.28 13.22
CA ASN A 76 3.60 -3.24 13.88
C ASN A 76 2.36 -3.79 14.59
N GLU A 77 1.96 -5.04 14.31
CA GLU A 77 0.84 -5.70 14.98
C GLU A 77 0.99 -7.22 15.02
N ASN A 78 0.17 -7.89 15.84
CA ASN A 78 0.09 -9.35 15.87
C ASN A 78 -0.91 -9.87 14.85
N TRP A 79 -0.56 -11.02 14.25
CA TRP A 79 -1.39 -11.78 13.31
C TRP A 79 -1.59 -13.22 13.80
N ASP A 80 -2.46 -13.97 13.13
CA ASP A 80 -2.69 -15.37 13.45
C ASP A 80 -1.74 -16.26 12.62
N VAL A 81 -1.70 -16.03 11.30
CA VAL A 81 -0.85 -16.77 10.35
C VAL A 81 -0.09 -15.82 9.44
N VAL A 82 1.13 -16.22 9.06
CA VAL A 82 1.89 -15.59 7.99
C VAL A 82 2.33 -16.65 6.97
N CYS A 83 2.18 -16.32 5.70
CA CYS A 83 2.65 -17.11 4.56
C CYS A 83 3.60 -16.31 3.68
N VAL A 84 4.58 -16.99 3.09
CA VAL A 84 5.50 -16.45 2.10
C VAL A 84 4.99 -16.81 0.70
N LEU A 85 4.82 -15.78 -0.14
CA LEU A 85 4.57 -15.93 -1.57
C LEU A 85 5.81 -15.47 -2.34
N THR A 86 6.51 -16.43 -2.94
CA THR A 86 7.72 -16.18 -3.74
C THR A 86 7.37 -15.96 -5.22
N PRO A 87 8.24 -15.34 -6.04
CA PRO A 87 8.01 -15.17 -7.48
C PRO A 87 7.63 -16.45 -8.24
N TYR A 88 8.13 -17.59 -7.77
CA TYR A 88 8.04 -18.89 -8.43
C TYR A 88 7.16 -19.88 -7.67
N SER A 89 6.41 -19.43 -6.66
CA SER A 89 5.44 -20.30 -6.00
C SER A 89 4.19 -20.42 -6.87
N ALA A 90 3.72 -21.65 -7.06
CA ALA A 90 2.45 -21.93 -7.77
C ALA A 90 1.20 -21.53 -6.96
N GLY A 91 1.38 -20.87 -5.81
CA GLY A 91 0.33 -20.50 -4.87
C GLY A 91 0.86 -20.47 -3.45
N ILE A 92 -0.04 -20.23 -2.51
CA ILE A 92 0.19 -20.40 -1.08
C ILE A 92 0.24 -21.90 -0.82
N GLY A 93 1.28 -22.38 -0.13
CA GLY A 93 1.62 -23.81 0.00
C GLY A 93 0.53 -24.68 0.61
N ASP A 94 0.85 -25.95 0.89
CA ASP A 94 -0.07 -26.91 1.53
C ASP A 94 -0.70 -26.33 2.81
N ASP A 95 -2.03 -26.45 2.92
CA ASP A 95 -2.81 -25.92 4.04
C ASP A 95 -2.65 -26.75 5.31
N ARG A 96 -2.17 -28.01 5.20
CA ARG A 96 -2.02 -28.96 6.32
C ARG A 96 -3.26 -29.07 7.22
N GLY A 97 -4.45 -28.79 6.67
CA GLY A 97 -5.71 -28.77 7.43
C GLY A 97 -5.98 -27.49 8.23
N ASP A 98 -5.17 -26.43 8.10
CA ASP A 98 -5.41 -25.14 8.74
C ASP A 98 -6.36 -24.26 7.90
N ASP A 99 -7.55 -23.99 8.42
CA ASP A 99 -8.57 -23.18 7.74
C ASP A 99 -8.15 -21.71 7.54
N ARG A 100 -7.19 -21.21 8.33
CA ARG A 100 -6.61 -19.87 8.13
C ARG A 100 -5.77 -19.82 6.86
N ILE A 101 -5.00 -20.88 6.57
CA ILE A 101 -4.22 -20.98 5.32
C ILE A 101 -5.16 -21.10 4.11
N LYS A 102 -6.28 -21.83 4.22
CA LYS A 102 -7.32 -21.85 3.17
C LYS A 102 -7.91 -20.47 2.93
N THR A 103 -8.13 -19.71 4.00
CA THR A 103 -8.62 -18.32 3.91
C THR A 103 -7.61 -17.44 3.16
N ILE A 104 -6.32 -17.56 3.47
CA ILE A 104 -5.24 -16.90 2.72
C ILE A 104 -5.28 -17.30 1.24
N GLN A 105 -5.30 -18.60 0.93
CA GLN A 105 -5.35 -19.10 -0.46
C GLN A 105 -6.52 -18.52 -1.25
N ASN A 106 -7.70 -18.48 -0.64
CA ASN A 106 -8.93 -18.00 -1.30
C ASN A 106 -8.94 -16.49 -1.53
N LYS A 107 -8.36 -15.70 -0.61
CA LYS A 107 -8.38 -14.23 -0.68
C LYS A 107 -7.16 -13.62 -1.35
N THR A 108 -6.05 -14.34 -1.46
CA THR A 108 -4.82 -13.85 -2.10
C THR A 108 -5.04 -13.33 -3.53
N PRO A 109 -5.85 -13.97 -4.39
CA PRO A 109 -6.15 -13.44 -5.73
C PRO A 109 -6.78 -12.03 -5.72
N ASP A 110 -7.58 -11.72 -4.70
CA ASP A 110 -8.29 -10.44 -4.58
C ASP A 110 -7.34 -9.28 -4.19
N LEU A 111 -6.16 -9.60 -3.66
CA LEU A 111 -5.14 -8.61 -3.28
C LEU A 111 -4.40 -7.99 -4.47
N ASN A 112 -4.62 -8.50 -5.70
CA ASN A 112 -3.98 -7.99 -6.94
C ASN A 112 -2.45 -7.84 -6.83
N LEU A 113 -1.78 -8.79 -6.19
CA LEU A 113 -0.32 -8.77 -5.99
C LEU A 113 0.42 -8.95 -7.32
N THR A 114 1.49 -8.18 -7.50
CA THR A 114 2.38 -8.34 -8.66
C THR A 114 3.33 -9.51 -8.45
N ILE A 115 2.89 -10.71 -8.84
CA ILE A 115 3.73 -11.92 -8.82
C ILE A 115 4.70 -11.85 -10.02
N SER A 116 5.95 -11.46 -9.74
CA SER A 116 7.02 -11.40 -10.73
C SER A 116 8.38 -11.69 -10.08
N GLU A 117 9.40 -12.01 -10.88
CA GLU A 117 10.79 -12.22 -10.38
C GLU A 117 11.37 -11.02 -9.62
N GLY A 118 10.74 -9.85 -9.75
CA GLY A 118 11.13 -8.62 -9.06
C GLY A 118 10.56 -8.48 -7.65
N ASN A 119 9.56 -9.28 -7.24
CA ASN A 119 8.88 -9.11 -5.97
C ASN A 119 8.56 -10.41 -5.24
N TRP A 120 8.53 -10.36 -3.92
CA TRP A 120 8.01 -11.41 -3.07
C TRP A 120 7.11 -10.79 -1.99
N HIS A 121 6.26 -11.61 -1.36
CA HIS A 121 5.23 -11.10 -0.45
C HIS A 121 5.17 -11.93 0.83
N LEU A 122 4.88 -11.25 1.94
CA LEU A 122 4.33 -11.88 3.15
C LEU A 122 2.82 -11.66 3.11
N ILE A 123 2.04 -12.72 3.28
CA ILE A 123 0.59 -12.67 3.35
C ILE A 123 0.17 -13.04 4.77
N PHE A 124 -0.62 -12.18 5.38
CA PHE A 124 -1.03 -12.30 6.76
C PHE A 124 -2.53 -12.56 6.84
N GLU A 125 -2.93 -13.34 7.84
CA GLU A 125 -4.33 -13.58 8.17
C GLU A 125 -4.58 -13.34 9.65
N LYS A 126 -5.73 -12.70 9.93
CA LYS A 126 -6.23 -12.44 11.28
C LYS A 126 -7.74 -12.32 11.27
N ASN A 127 -8.43 -13.15 12.05
CA ASN A 127 -9.90 -13.14 12.17
C ASN A 127 -10.64 -13.15 10.80
N GLY A 128 -10.11 -13.87 9.82
CA GLY A 128 -10.62 -13.96 8.46
C GLY A 128 -10.23 -12.80 7.54
N GLU A 129 -9.61 -11.74 8.04
CA GLU A 129 -9.02 -10.68 7.22
C GLU A 129 -7.68 -11.14 6.64
N VAL A 130 -7.42 -10.82 5.38
CA VAL A 130 -6.17 -11.17 4.69
C VAL A 130 -5.57 -9.93 4.06
N THR A 131 -4.27 -9.74 4.26
CA THR A 131 -3.52 -8.61 3.72
C THR A 131 -2.09 -9.05 3.36
N ALA A 132 -1.35 -8.20 2.66
CA ALA A 132 0.01 -8.54 2.22
C ALA A 132 0.99 -7.38 2.36
N ASN A 133 2.23 -7.72 2.72
CA ASN A 133 3.38 -6.86 2.64
C ASN A 133 4.22 -7.28 1.43
N SER A 134 4.53 -6.35 0.53
CA SER A 134 5.24 -6.63 -0.72
C SER A 134 6.65 -6.08 -0.68
N PHE A 135 7.62 -6.88 -1.12
CA PHE A 135 9.04 -6.54 -1.06
C PHE A 135 9.69 -6.70 -2.43
N ARG A 136 10.64 -5.80 -2.74
CA ARG A 136 11.42 -5.88 -3.97
C ARG A 136 12.66 -6.74 -3.77
N THR A 137 12.89 -7.69 -4.67
CA THR A 137 14.05 -8.60 -4.63
C THR A 137 15.39 -7.87 -4.74
N SER A 138 15.40 -6.65 -5.30
CA SER A 138 16.61 -5.82 -5.42
C SER A 138 17.13 -5.25 -4.10
N ARG A 139 16.29 -5.18 -3.06
CA ARG A 139 16.68 -4.71 -1.71
C ARG A 139 17.09 -5.87 -0.84
N ILE A 140 16.20 -6.85 -0.73
CA ILE A 140 16.39 -8.07 0.05
C ILE A 140 15.56 -9.15 -0.64
N ASP A 141 16.17 -10.30 -0.88
CA ASP A 141 15.49 -11.42 -1.52
C ASP A 141 15.07 -12.46 -0.49
N ILE A 142 14.15 -13.34 -0.88
CA ILE A 142 13.69 -14.43 -0.02
C ILE A 142 14.09 -15.77 -0.62
N GLN A 143 14.60 -16.65 0.24
CA GLN A 143 14.89 -18.02 -0.10
C GLN A 143 14.20 -18.93 0.90
N GLN A 144 13.26 -19.75 0.41
CA GLN A 144 12.53 -20.74 1.21
C GLN A 144 12.89 -22.20 0.88
N LYS A 145 13.68 -22.42 -0.18
CA LYS A 145 14.07 -23.75 -0.65
C LYS A 145 15.41 -23.71 -1.39
N GLY A 146 15.95 -24.89 -1.69
CA GLY A 146 17.19 -25.02 -2.48
C GLY A 146 18.44 -24.53 -1.75
N PHE A 147 18.45 -24.64 -0.42
CA PHE A 147 19.62 -24.35 0.41
C PHE A 147 20.72 -25.38 0.15
N ASP A 148 21.97 -24.94 0.14
CA ASP A 148 23.13 -25.85 0.04
C ASP A 148 23.35 -26.63 1.36
N ALA A 149 24.20 -27.65 1.30
CA ALA A 149 24.46 -28.54 2.44
C ALA A 149 25.06 -27.81 3.65
N ILE A 150 25.82 -26.72 3.44
CA ILE A 150 26.42 -25.95 4.54
C ILE A 150 25.31 -25.20 5.28
N ARG A 151 24.42 -24.54 4.54
CA ARG A 151 23.29 -23.81 5.14
C ARG A 151 22.31 -24.76 5.81
N GLN A 152 22.02 -25.92 5.21
CA GLN A 152 21.18 -26.95 5.84
C GLN A 152 21.78 -27.42 7.17
N LYS A 153 23.08 -27.73 7.21
CA LYS A 153 23.74 -28.12 8.46
C LYS A 153 23.68 -27.02 9.52
N LEU A 154 23.80 -25.74 9.12
CA LEU A 154 23.66 -24.62 10.05
C LEU A 154 22.23 -24.51 10.59
N PHE A 155 21.22 -24.67 9.74
CA PHE A 155 19.82 -24.72 10.13
C PHE A 155 19.55 -25.83 11.15
N ASP A 156 20.09 -27.03 10.92
CA ASP A 156 19.97 -28.14 11.88
C ASP A 156 20.62 -27.80 13.24
N LEU A 157 21.76 -27.09 13.24
CA LEU A 157 22.45 -26.70 14.48
C LEU A 157 21.70 -25.64 15.29
N ILE A 158 21.01 -24.72 14.61
CA ILE A 158 20.22 -23.66 15.26
C ILE A 158 18.73 -24.03 15.37
N LEU A 159 18.38 -25.28 15.05
CA LEU A 159 17.02 -25.82 15.05
C LEU A 159 16.03 -24.98 14.21
N PHE A 160 16.51 -24.33 13.15
CA PHE A 160 15.68 -23.49 12.29
C PHE A 160 15.17 -24.28 11.09
N LYS A 161 13.87 -24.23 10.85
CA LYS A 161 13.22 -24.92 9.74
C LYS A 161 12.46 -23.92 8.87
N PRO A 162 12.94 -23.64 7.65
CA PRO A 162 12.23 -22.83 6.68
C PRO A 162 10.83 -23.38 6.38
N GLU A 163 9.81 -22.55 6.49
CA GLU A 163 8.43 -22.93 6.21
C GLU A 163 7.72 -21.86 5.36
N ASN A 164 6.81 -22.26 4.47
CA ASN A 164 6.11 -21.30 3.63
C ASN A 164 4.91 -20.67 4.35
N CYS A 165 4.31 -21.34 5.33
CA CYS A 165 3.20 -20.83 6.12
C CYS A 165 3.41 -21.31 7.56
N MET A 166 3.18 -20.44 8.53
CA MET A 166 3.34 -20.76 9.96
C MET A 166 2.51 -19.85 10.83
N ASP A 167 2.29 -20.27 12.08
CA ASP A 167 1.74 -19.40 13.12
C ASP A 167 2.63 -18.16 13.29
N PHE A 168 2.01 -16.98 13.29
CA PHE A 168 2.75 -15.72 13.34
C PHE A 168 3.65 -15.61 14.58
N LEU A 169 3.22 -16.12 15.74
CA LEU A 169 3.99 -16.08 16.98
C LEU A 169 5.25 -16.97 16.96
N GLN A 170 5.28 -17.96 16.07
CA GLN A 170 6.43 -18.85 15.87
C GLN A 170 7.31 -18.40 14.70
N ALA A 171 6.79 -17.53 13.83
CA ALA A 171 7.47 -17.04 12.65
C ALA A 171 8.78 -16.34 13.03
N THR A 172 9.87 -16.91 12.54
CA THR A 172 11.24 -16.46 12.81
C THR A 172 11.92 -16.19 11.48
N ILE A 173 12.58 -15.04 11.40
CA ILE A 173 13.39 -14.62 10.26
C ILE A 173 14.83 -15.01 10.52
N TYR A 174 15.45 -15.57 9.49
CA TYR A 174 16.89 -15.79 9.43
C TYR A 174 17.47 -15.07 8.22
N LYS A 175 18.33 -14.07 8.44
CA LYS A 175 19.02 -13.34 7.37
C LYS A 175 20.39 -13.97 7.08
N PHE A 176 20.76 -14.05 5.81
CA PHE A 176 22.09 -14.51 5.40
C PHE A 176 22.54 -13.91 4.06
N SER A 177 23.85 -13.81 3.86
CA SER A 177 24.41 -13.40 2.57
C SER A 177 24.93 -14.59 1.77
N LYS A 178 24.71 -14.56 0.46
CA LYS A 178 25.24 -15.53 -0.51
C LYS A 178 25.69 -14.79 -1.75
N GLN A 179 26.95 -14.99 -2.15
CA GLN A 179 27.54 -14.37 -3.35
C GLN A 179 27.39 -12.83 -3.39
N GLY A 180 27.50 -12.17 -2.22
CA GLY A 180 27.38 -10.71 -2.11
C GLY A 180 25.95 -10.17 -2.13
N ARG A 181 24.93 -11.04 -2.07
CA ARG A 181 23.52 -10.65 -1.98
C ARG A 181 22.92 -11.14 -0.67
N ASP A 182 22.07 -10.30 -0.09
CA ASP A 182 21.35 -10.60 1.15
C ASP A 182 20.02 -11.29 0.86
N TYR A 183 19.78 -12.34 1.63
CA TYR A 183 18.58 -13.16 1.60
C TYR A 183 18.00 -13.24 3.00
N ILE A 184 16.69 -13.43 3.06
CA ILE A 184 16.02 -13.92 4.26
C ILE A 184 15.39 -15.27 3.99
N SER A 185 15.24 -16.05 5.06
CA SER A 185 14.33 -17.19 5.10
C SER A 185 13.38 -17.00 6.28
N LEU A 186 12.11 -17.34 6.07
CA LEU A 186 11.11 -17.38 7.12
C LEU A 186 10.85 -18.84 7.50
N GLY A 187 10.76 -19.10 8.80
CA GLY A 187 10.58 -20.45 9.30
C GLY A 187 10.25 -20.47 10.79
N VAL A 188 10.31 -21.66 11.37
CA VAL A 188 10.09 -21.89 12.79
C VAL A 188 11.39 -22.37 13.44
N VAL A 189 11.56 -22.08 14.73
CA VAL A 189 12.64 -22.67 15.54
C VAL A 189 12.03 -23.81 16.34
N GLU A 190 12.52 -25.03 16.11
CA GLU A 190 12.04 -26.21 16.82
C GLU A 190 12.52 -26.18 18.28
N SER A 191 11.60 -26.42 19.22
CA SER A 191 11.84 -26.44 20.67
C SER A 191 12.17 -27.83 21.19
#